data_AF-B9RKT4-F1
#
_entry.id   AF-B9RKT4-F1
#
_cell.length_a   1.000
_cell.length_b   1.000
_cell.length_c   1.000
_cell.angle_alpha   90.00
_cell.angle_beta   90.00
_cell.angle_gamma   90.00
#
_symmetry.space_group_name_H-M   'P 1'
#
loop_
_entity.id
_entity.type
_entity.pdbx_description
1 polymer ?
#
loop_
_entity_poly.entity_id
_entity_poly.type
_entity_poly.pdbx_seq_one_letter_code
_entity_poly.pdbx_strand_id
1 'polypeptide(L)'
;MSGAARARIMAKFADLIEANIDELAALDTIDARNLFSGGKAVDIPHAASLLRYYAGAADKIHGQVLKMSREFQGYTLLERIGVVGHIIPWNFPTGILFMKVAPTLAAGCTMVIKPAEQTPLSALFYAHLSKLAGIPDGVIKAVTEFGPTAGAAIASHMDIDKVSFTGFTEVGHKVMQAAATSNLKQVSLELGGKSPLLIFDDADVDKAADLALLGILSNKGEICVAGSRVYVQEGIYDEVVKKLEEKAKNWVVGDPFDPKSQLGP
;
A
#
# COMPACT_ATOMS: atom_id res chain seq x y z
N MET A 1 9.98 -18.64 -15.11
CA MET A 1 11.02 -17.76 -15.71
C MET A 1 12.05 -17.37 -14.66
N SER A 2 13.28 -17.03 -15.06
CA SER A 2 14.35 -16.61 -14.13
C SER A 2 14.01 -15.31 -13.40
N GLY A 3 14.67 -15.04 -12.26
CA GLY A 3 14.54 -13.78 -11.53
C GLY A 3 14.86 -12.56 -12.41
N ALA A 4 15.94 -12.62 -13.19
CA ALA A 4 16.32 -11.57 -14.13
C ALA A 4 15.26 -11.32 -15.23
N ALA A 5 14.58 -12.38 -15.70
CA ALA A 5 13.48 -12.22 -16.65
C ALA A 5 12.27 -11.52 -16.01
N ARG A 6 11.92 -11.88 -14.76
CA ARG A 6 10.87 -11.17 -14.00
C ARG A 6 11.23 -9.71 -13.79
N ALA A 7 12.47 -9.43 -13.38
CA ALA A 7 12.97 -8.07 -13.16
C ALA A 7 12.79 -7.17 -14.38
N ARG A 8 13.11 -7.68 -15.60
CA ARG A 8 12.93 -6.92 -16.84
C ARG A 8 11.47 -6.58 -17.12
N ILE A 9 10.55 -7.51 -16.88
CA ILE A 9 9.11 -7.28 -17.06
C ILE A 9 8.59 -6.27 -16.03
N MET A 10 9.02 -6.39 -14.77
CA MET A 10 8.67 -5.44 -13.71
C MET A 10 9.20 -4.02 -14.00
N ALA A 11 10.41 -3.88 -14.52
CA ALA A 11 10.95 -2.60 -14.94
C ALA A 11 10.13 -1.97 -16.08
N LYS A 12 9.79 -2.76 -17.12
CA LYS A 12 8.90 -2.31 -18.19
C LYS A 12 7.51 -1.91 -17.67
N PHE A 13 7.00 -2.62 -16.66
CA PHE A 13 5.74 -2.24 -16.02
C PHE A 13 5.85 -0.88 -15.32
N ALA A 14 6.94 -0.64 -14.60
CA ALA A 14 7.19 0.68 -14.00
C ALA A 14 7.27 1.79 -15.06
N ASP A 15 7.93 1.56 -16.19
CA ASP A 15 8.01 2.54 -17.28
C ASP A 15 6.63 2.86 -17.88
N LEU A 16 5.76 1.86 -17.99
CA LEU A 16 4.37 2.07 -18.45
C LEU A 16 3.54 2.85 -17.43
N ILE A 17 3.75 2.64 -16.14
CA ILE A 17 3.10 3.44 -15.08
C ILE A 17 3.51 4.90 -15.21
N GLU A 18 4.81 5.18 -15.40
CA GLU A 18 5.31 6.54 -15.58
C GLU A 18 4.77 7.20 -16.85
N ALA A 19 4.66 6.44 -17.94
CA ALA A 19 4.10 6.94 -19.19
C ALA A 19 2.60 7.29 -19.10
N ASN A 20 1.88 6.84 -18.06
CA ASN A 20 0.45 7.05 -17.86
C ASN A 20 0.16 7.74 -16.51
N ILE A 21 1.09 8.57 -16.02
CA ILE A 21 0.97 9.23 -14.70
C ILE A 21 -0.31 10.07 -14.60
N ASP A 22 -0.66 10.81 -15.65
CA ASP A 22 -1.81 11.72 -15.63
C ASP A 22 -3.12 10.95 -15.56
N GLU A 23 -3.27 9.89 -16.36
CA GLU A 23 -4.43 9.01 -16.34
C GLU A 23 -4.57 8.33 -14.97
N LEU A 24 -3.48 7.80 -14.42
CA LEU A 24 -3.50 7.11 -13.14
C LEU A 24 -3.82 8.04 -11.97
N ALA A 25 -3.20 9.22 -11.93
CA ALA A 25 -3.50 10.22 -10.91
C ALA A 25 -4.94 10.70 -11.02
N ALA A 26 -5.48 10.87 -12.24
CA ALA A 26 -6.87 11.25 -12.44
C ALA A 26 -7.84 10.17 -11.96
N LEU A 27 -7.57 8.89 -12.21
CA LEU A 27 -8.41 7.79 -11.73
C LEU A 27 -8.47 7.72 -10.21
N ASP A 28 -7.32 7.81 -9.53
CA ASP A 28 -7.27 7.85 -8.07
C ASP A 28 -7.97 9.10 -7.52
N THR A 29 -7.84 10.24 -8.20
CA THR A 29 -8.55 11.49 -7.83
C THR A 29 -10.06 11.37 -7.98
N ILE A 30 -10.55 10.72 -9.04
CA ILE A 30 -11.99 10.58 -9.31
C ILE A 30 -12.64 9.66 -8.27
N ASP A 31 -12.02 8.52 -7.98
CA ASP A 31 -12.59 7.51 -7.09
C ASP A 31 -12.32 7.81 -5.61
N ALA A 32 -11.04 8.01 -5.24
CA ALA A 32 -10.61 8.19 -3.86
C ALA A 32 -10.65 9.66 -3.39
N ARG A 33 -10.87 10.60 -4.32
CA ARG A 33 -10.86 12.05 -4.05
C ARG A 33 -9.51 12.59 -3.60
N ASN A 34 -8.44 11.81 -3.75
CA ASN A 34 -7.07 12.23 -3.45
C ASN A 34 -6.70 13.43 -4.33
N LEU A 35 -5.81 14.30 -3.87
CA LEU A 35 -5.39 15.45 -4.67
C LEU A 35 -4.67 14.99 -5.94
N PHE A 36 -5.10 15.49 -7.10
CA PHE A 36 -4.50 15.14 -8.39
C PHE A 36 -3.02 15.47 -8.44
N SER A 37 -2.64 16.64 -7.92
CA SER A 37 -1.25 17.08 -7.83
C SER A 37 -0.40 16.15 -6.96
N GLY A 38 -0.95 15.68 -5.83
CA GLY A 38 -0.30 14.71 -4.94
C GLY A 38 -0.11 13.36 -5.61
N GLY A 39 -1.16 12.84 -6.25
CA GLY A 39 -1.08 11.58 -7.00
C GLY A 39 -0.02 11.64 -8.11
N LYS A 40 -0.06 12.70 -8.92
CA LYS A 40 0.87 12.93 -10.03
C LYS A 40 2.32 13.08 -9.58
N ALA A 41 2.56 13.84 -8.51
CA ALA A 41 3.92 14.18 -8.08
C ALA A 41 4.53 13.12 -7.16
N VAL A 42 3.72 12.36 -6.42
CA VAL A 42 4.19 11.49 -5.33
C VAL A 42 3.70 10.06 -5.50
N ASP A 43 2.39 9.82 -5.47
CA ASP A 43 1.85 8.45 -5.32
C ASP A 43 2.16 7.55 -6.53
N ILE A 44 1.90 8.04 -7.75
CA ILE A 44 2.16 7.26 -8.97
C ILE A 44 3.66 7.03 -9.19
N PRO A 45 4.53 8.06 -9.09
CA PRO A 45 5.99 7.84 -9.15
C PRO A 45 6.52 6.90 -8.05
N HIS A 46 5.94 6.94 -6.86
CA HIS A 46 6.32 6.03 -5.77
C HIS A 46 5.99 4.58 -6.11
N ALA A 47 4.82 4.29 -6.70
CA ALA A 47 4.47 2.96 -7.17
C ALA A 47 5.44 2.43 -8.24
N ALA A 48 5.83 3.25 -9.21
CA ALA A 48 6.84 2.90 -10.20
C ALA A 48 8.21 2.61 -9.54
N SER A 49 8.62 3.43 -8.57
CA SER A 49 9.84 3.20 -7.80
C SER A 49 9.81 1.91 -6.98
N LEU A 50 8.69 1.56 -6.35
CA LEU A 50 8.52 0.30 -5.64
C LEU A 50 8.69 -0.91 -6.57
N LEU A 51 8.09 -0.87 -7.76
CA LEU A 51 8.30 -1.90 -8.78
C LEU A 51 9.77 -2.03 -9.15
N ARG A 52 10.49 -0.92 -9.39
CA ARG A 52 11.91 -0.95 -9.74
C ARG A 52 12.78 -1.48 -8.61
N TYR A 53 12.48 -1.07 -7.37
CA TYR A 53 13.16 -1.59 -6.18
C TYR A 53 13.02 -3.11 -6.09
N TYR A 54 11.79 -3.63 -6.17
CA TYR A 54 11.54 -5.07 -6.10
C TYR A 54 11.96 -5.84 -7.36
N ALA A 55 11.99 -5.20 -8.53
CA ALA A 55 12.61 -5.77 -9.73
C ALA A 55 14.10 -6.05 -9.47
N GLY A 56 14.79 -5.11 -8.83
CA GLY A 56 16.17 -5.27 -8.38
C GLY A 56 16.38 -6.42 -7.37
N ALA A 57 15.34 -6.81 -6.63
CA ALA A 57 15.38 -7.92 -5.68
C ALA A 57 15.03 -9.29 -6.31
N ALA A 58 14.39 -9.33 -7.48
CA ALA A 58 13.77 -10.54 -8.02
C ALA A 58 14.76 -11.69 -8.32
N ASP A 59 16.04 -11.40 -8.57
CA ASP A 59 17.11 -12.39 -8.76
C ASP A 59 18.01 -12.57 -7.53
N LYS A 60 17.69 -11.89 -6.42
CA LYS A 60 18.51 -11.85 -5.18
C LYS A 60 17.86 -12.59 -4.01
N ILE A 61 16.81 -13.37 -4.28
CA ILE A 61 16.13 -14.19 -3.29
C ILE A 61 16.92 -15.49 -3.15
N HIS A 62 17.81 -15.52 -2.16
CA HIS A 62 18.74 -16.62 -1.92
C HIS A 62 18.46 -17.30 -0.58
N GLY A 63 18.58 -18.63 -0.54
CA GLY A 63 18.63 -19.38 0.71
C GLY A 63 20.02 -19.32 1.35
N GLN A 64 20.26 -20.21 2.30
CA GLN A 64 21.50 -20.28 3.07
C GLN A 64 22.12 -21.66 2.97
N VAL A 65 23.46 -21.73 2.96
CA VAL A 65 24.20 -22.99 3.16
C VAL A 65 24.45 -23.14 4.66
N LEU A 66 24.10 -24.30 5.22
CA LEU A 66 24.10 -24.55 6.66
C LEU A 66 25.30 -25.42 7.06
N LYS A 67 25.95 -25.05 8.17
CA LYS A 67 27.01 -25.87 8.78
C LYS A 67 26.38 -26.94 9.67
N MET A 68 26.34 -28.16 9.17
CA MET A 68 25.76 -29.30 9.87
C MET A 68 26.70 -29.85 10.95
N SER A 69 26.14 -30.42 12.01
CA SER A 69 26.90 -31.07 13.10
C SER A 69 27.44 -32.45 12.74
N ARG A 70 27.02 -33.00 11.60
CA ARG A 70 27.41 -34.30 11.05
C ARG A 70 27.71 -34.14 9.55
N GLU A 71 28.15 -35.22 8.91
CA GLU A 71 28.50 -35.27 7.47
C GLU A 71 27.25 -35.21 6.57
N PHE A 72 26.56 -34.07 6.59
CA PHE A 72 25.42 -33.76 5.74
C PHE A 72 25.64 -32.43 5.02
N GLN A 73 25.19 -32.35 3.77
CA GLN A 73 25.04 -31.08 3.07
C GLN A 73 23.69 -30.47 3.44
N GLY A 74 23.70 -29.34 4.15
CA GLY A 74 22.50 -28.59 4.51
C GLY A 74 22.39 -27.30 3.71
N TYR A 75 21.21 -27.02 3.16
CA TYR A 75 20.88 -25.70 2.60
C TYR A 75 19.39 -25.42 2.70
N THR A 76 19.01 -24.15 2.62
CA THR A 76 17.61 -23.71 2.54
C THR A 76 17.30 -23.18 1.15
N LEU A 77 16.02 -23.25 0.77
CA LEU A 77 15.48 -22.60 -0.41
C LEU A 77 14.39 -21.62 0.03
N LEU A 78 14.34 -20.46 -0.60
CA LEU A 78 13.27 -19.49 -0.43
C LEU A 78 12.35 -19.59 -1.66
N GLU A 79 11.46 -20.58 -1.61
CA GLU A 79 10.51 -20.81 -2.69
C GLU A 79 9.32 -19.84 -2.59
N ARG A 80 8.72 -19.52 -3.74
CA ARG A 80 7.49 -18.73 -3.78
C ARG A 80 6.38 -19.45 -3.01
N ILE A 81 5.54 -18.71 -2.31
CA ILE A 81 4.44 -19.31 -1.55
C ILE A 81 3.33 -19.89 -2.42
N GLY A 82 3.15 -19.37 -3.65
CA GLY A 82 2.11 -19.80 -4.58
C GLY A 82 1.18 -18.65 -4.97
N VAL A 83 -0.13 -18.84 -4.82
CA VAL A 83 -1.19 -17.86 -5.10
C VAL A 83 -1.43 -16.98 -3.87
N VAL A 84 -1.34 -15.66 -4.06
CA VAL A 84 -1.58 -14.67 -3.00
C VAL A 84 -2.88 -13.91 -3.25
N GLY A 85 -3.78 -13.95 -2.27
CA GLY A 85 -4.98 -13.11 -2.23
C GLY A 85 -4.67 -11.75 -1.61
N HIS A 86 -4.77 -10.68 -2.39
CA HIS A 86 -4.60 -9.30 -1.92
C HIS A 86 -5.96 -8.62 -1.79
N ILE A 87 -6.27 -8.12 -0.60
CA ILE A 87 -7.47 -7.31 -0.33
C ILE A 87 -6.98 -5.93 0.12
N ILE A 88 -7.26 -4.90 -0.66
CA ILE A 88 -6.73 -3.55 -0.46
C ILE A 88 -7.85 -2.54 -0.15
N PRO A 89 -7.58 -1.50 0.67
CA PRO A 89 -8.53 -0.45 1.01
C PRO A 89 -8.55 0.65 -0.06
N TRP A 90 -9.34 1.69 0.20
CA TRP A 90 -9.64 2.76 -0.74
C TRP A 90 -8.81 4.04 -0.54
N ASN A 91 -8.12 4.21 0.58
CA ASN A 91 -7.50 5.50 0.94
C ASN A 91 -6.23 5.83 0.14
N PHE A 92 -5.45 4.81 -0.23
CA PHE A 92 -4.32 4.94 -1.17
C PHE A 92 -4.34 3.79 -2.17
N PRO A 93 -5.24 3.81 -3.17
CA PRO A 93 -5.47 2.67 -4.06
C PRO A 93 -4.18 2.22 -4.76
N THR A 94 -3.46 3.16 -5.38
CA THR A 94 -2.17 2.90 -6.03
C THR A 94 -1.08 2.47 -5.05
N GLY A 95 -0.86 3.25 -3.99
CA GLY A 95 0.24 3.00 -3.06
C GLY A 95 0.16 1.61 -2.42
N ILE A 96 -1.02 1.27 -1.89
CA ILE A 96 -1.23 -0.01 -1.20
C ILE A 96 -1.26 -1.18 -2.18
N LEU A 97 -1.77 -0.98 -3.40
CA LEU A 97 -1.67 -1.99 -4.46
C LEU A 97 -0.21 -2.37 -4.70
N PHE A 98 0.68 -1.40 -4.93
CA PHE A 98 2.08 -1.70 -5.27
C PHE A 98 2.94 -2.13 -4.09
N MET A 99 2.62 -1.72 -2.86
CA MET A 99 3.18 -2.33 -1.65
C MET A 99 2.96 -3.85 -1.61
N LYS A 100 1.88 -4.36 -2.22
CA LYS A 100 1.57 -5.79 -2.29
C LYS A 100 2.04 -6.44 -3.59
N VAL A 101 1.75 -5.84 -4.74
CA VAL A 101 2.04 -6.40 -6.07
C VAL A 101 3.54 -6.52 -6.32
N ALA A 102 4.32 -5.47 -6.02
CA ALA A 102 5.74 -5.42 -6.33
C ALA A 102 6.55 -6.56 -5.66
N PRO A 103 6.47 -6.77 -4.32
CA PRO A 103 7.15 -7.90 -3.68
C PRO A 103 6.62 -9.25 -4.14
N THR A 104 5.32 -9.36 -4.41
CA THR A 104 4.69 -10.63 -4.85
C THR A 104 5.22 -11.06 -6.22
N LEU A 105 5.36 -10.13 -7.16
CA LEU A 105 5.97 -10.38 -8.48
C LEU A 105 7.46 -10.74 -8.36
N ALA A 106 8.21 -10.03 -7.52
CA ALA A 106 9.63 -10.30 -7.31
C ALA A 106 9.87 -11.72 -6.76
N ALA A 107 9.07 -12.13 -5.78
CA ALA A 107 9.06 -13.49 -5.23
C ALA A 107 8.65 -14.55 -6.28
N GLY A 108 8.01 -14.15 -7.37
CA GLY A 108 7.55 -15.04 -8.43
C GLY A 108 6.21 -15.71 -8.13
N CYS A 109 5.44 -15.18 -7.17
CA CYS A 109 4.08 -15.60 -6.88
C CYS A 109 3.10 -15.14 -7.96
N THR A 110 1.91 -15.74 -7.98
CA THR A 110 0.74 -15.21 -8.70
C THR A 110 -0.24 -14.61 -7.70
N MET A 111 -1.19 -13.80 -8.16
CA MET A 111 -2.09 -13.11 -7.25
C MET A 111 -3.49 -12.88 -7.79
N VAL A 112 -4.44 -12.90 -6.86
CA VAL A 112 -5.82 -12.43 -7.03
C VAL A 112 -5.97 -11.19 -6.16
N ILE A 113 -6.37 -10.07 -6.77
CA ILE A 113 -6.44 -8.75 -6.15
C ILE A 113 -7.89 -8.32 -6.12
N LYS A 114 -8.39 -7.99 -4.93
CA LYS A 114 -9.66 -7.31 -4.74
C LYS A 114 -9.41 -5.86 -4.29
N PRO A 115 -9.49 -4.88 -5.22
CA PRO A 115 -9.50 -3.47 -4.83
C PRO A 115 -10.76 -3.14 -4.06
N ALA A 116 -10.72 -2.15 -3.18
CA ALA A 116 -11.90 -1.66 -2.49
C ALA A 116 -13.00 -1.27 -3.49
N GLU A 117 -14.25 -1.54 -3.13
CA GLU A 117 -15.42 -1.28 -3.97
C GLU A 117 -15.60 0.21 -4.30
N GLN A 118 -15.06 1.11 -3.46
CA GLN A 118 -15.05 2.55 -3.68
C GLN A 118 -14.05 3.00 -4.75
N THR A 119 -12.95 2.25 -4.94
CA THR A 119 -11.80 2.68 -5.76
C THR A 119 -11.27 1.59 -6.67
N PRO A 120 -12.10 0.99 -7.55
CA PRO A 120 -11.67 -0.10 -8.41
C PRO A 120 -10.88 0.36 -9.65
N LEU A 121 -11.02 1.62 -10.09
CA LEU A 121 -10.66 2.00 -11.45
C LEU A 121 -9.15 1.94 -11.73
N SER A 122 -8.31 2.48 -10.83
CA SER A 122 -6.85 2.46 -11.03
C SER A 122 -6.31 1.03 -11.02
N ALA A 123 -6.79 0.17 -10.13
CA ALA A 123 -6.40 -1.25 -10.09
C ALA A 123 -6.72 -1.99 -11.40
N LEU A 124 -7.87 -1.72 -12.01
CA LEU A 124 -8.22 -2.27 -13.32
C LEU A 124 -7.31 -1.74 -14.44
N PHE A 125 -6.96 -0.45 -14.40
CA PHE A 125 -6.05 0.13 -15.38
C PHE A 125 -4.62 -0.39 -15.21
N TYR A 126 -4.13 -0.58 -13.99
CA TYR A 126 -2.87 -1.29 -13.73
C TYR A 126 -2.89 -2.73 -14.24
N ALA A 127 -4.01 -3.45 -14.09
CA ALA A 127 -4.14 -4.79 -14.66
C ALA A 127 -3.99 -4.76 -16.19
N HIS A 128 -4.57 -3.76 -16.86
CA HIS A 128 -4.36 -3.54 -18.30
C HIS A 128 -2.89 -3.25 -18.64
N LEU A 129 -2.24 -2.31 -17.95
CA LEU A 129 -0.83 -1.97 -18.16
C LEU A 129 0.09 -3.17 -17.90
N SER A 130 -0.24 -4.02 -16.93
CA SER A 130 0.52 -5.24 -16.62
C SER A 130 0.59 -6.20 -17.81
N LYS A 131 -0.51 -6.33 -18.58
CA LYS A 131 -0.57 -7.11 -19.81
C LYS A 131 0.34 -6.52 -20.89
N LEU A 132 0.33 -5.19 -21.07
CA LEU A 132 1.21 -4.50 -22.02
C LEU A 132 2.70 -4.62 -21.64
N ALA A 133 3.00 -4.69 -20.34
CA ALA A 133 4.34 -4.96 -19.83
C ALA A 133 4.84 -6.37 -20.18
N GLY A 134 3.94 -7.30 -20.53
CA GLY A 134 4.26 -8.69 -20.82
C GLY A 134 4.23 -9.59 -19.59
N ILE A 135 3.52 -9.18 -18.53
CA ILE A 135 3.21 -10.08 -17.42
C ILE A 135 2.34 -11.23 -17.96
N PRO A 136 2.72 -12.50 -17.74
CA PRO A 136 1.97 -13.63 -18.28
C PRO A 136 0.52 -13.70 -17.79
N ASP A 137 -0.35 -14.27 -18.62
CA ASP A 137 -1.74 -14.51 -18.27
C ASP A 137 -1.84 -15.34 -16.98
N GLY A 138 -2.74 -14.93 -16.07
CA GLY A 138 -2.94 -15.63 -14.80
C GLY A 138 -2.08 -15.11 -13.64
N VAL A 139 -1.00 -14.35 -13.90
CA VAL A 139 -0.12 -13.87 -12.83
C VAL A 139 -0.78 -12.77 -11.99
N ILE A 140 -1.50 -11.85 -12.63
CA ILE A 140 -2.31 -10.82 -11.96
C ILE A 140 -3.76 -10.98 -12.39
N LYS A 141 -4.66 -11.15 -11.43
CA LYS A 141 -6.11 -11.14 -11.63
C LYS A 141 -6.75 -10.13 -10.70
N ALA A 142 -7.37 -9.08 -11.24
CA ALA A 142 -8.16 -8.12 -10.48
C ALA A 142 -9.64 -8.54 -10.50
N VAL A 143 -10.30 -8.55 -9.34
CA VAL A 143 -11.71 -8.89 -9.17
C VAL A 143 -12.39 -7.76 -8.39
N THR A 144 -13.32 -7.06 -9.04
CA THR A 144 -14.05 -5.93 -8.47
C THR A 144 -15.41 -6.38 -7.97
N GLU A 145 -15.55 -6.46 -6.66
CA GLU A 145 -16.77 -6.94 -6.00
C GLU A 145 -16.69 -6.61 -4.50
N PHE A 146 -17.81 -6.66 -3.76
CA PHE A 146 -17.87 -6.23 -2.35
C PHE A 146 -17.01 -7.08 -1.38
N GLY A 147 -16.68 -6.49 -0.22
CA GLY A 147 -15.91 -7.17 0.83
C GLY A 147 -16.54 -8.47 1.35
N PRO A 148 -17.83 -8.46 1.75
CA PRO A 148 -18.52 -9.66 2.25
C PRO A 148 -18.64 -10.81 1.25
N THR A 149 -18.48 -10.55 -0.05
CA THR A 149 -18.56 -11.56 -1.11
C THR A 149 -17.17 -11.94 -1.60
N ALA A 150 -16.53 -11.14 -2.45
CA ALA A 150 -15.22 -11.50 -3.02
C ALA A 150 -14.09 -11.47 -1.99
N GLY A 151 -14.11 -10.52 -1.04
CA GLY A 151 -13.12 -10.49 0.03
C GLY A 151 -13.18 -11.73 0.92
N ALA A 152 -14.40 -12.12 1.32
CA ALA A 152 -14.63 -13.34 2.09
C ALA A 152 -14.23 -14.61 1.32
N ALA A 153 -14.56 -14.68 0.03
CA ALA A 153 -14.17 -15.79 -0.83
C ALA A 153 -12.64 -15.90 -0.94
N ILE A 154 -11.92 -14.80 -1.14
CA ILE A 154 -10.45 -14.78 -1.16
C ILE A 154 -9.88 -15.27 0.18
N ALA A 155 -10.42 -14.80 1.31
CA ALA A 155 -9.91 -15.17 2.63
C ALA A 155 -10.13 -16.67 2.97
N SER A 156 -11.22 -17.28 2.49
CA SER A 156 -11.59 -18.67 2.79
C SER A 156 -11.24 -19.67 1.69
N HIS A 157 -10.79 -19.23 0.50
CA HIS A 157 -10.49 -20.13 -0.62
C HIS A 157 -9.44 -21.18 -0.25
N MET A 158 -9.68 -22.44 -0.60
CA MET A 158 -8.80 -23.57 -0.23
C MET A 158 -7.48 -23.57 -1.04
N ASP A 159 -7.50 -23.04 -2.26
CA ASP A 159 -6.33 -22.98 -3.15
C ASP A 159 -5.63 -21.61 -3.20
N ILE A 160 -5.88 -20.75 -2.20
CA ILE A 160 -5.08 -19.54 -1.99
C ILE A 160 -4.07 -19.82 -0.88
N ASP A 161 -2.78 -19.70 -1.17
CA ASP A 161 -1.69 -20.08 -0.27
C ASP A 161 -1.39 -19.02 0.80
N LYS A 162 -1.69 -17.75 0.49
CA LYS A 162 -1.49 -16.61 1.40
C LYS A 162 -2.55 -15.54 1.19
N VAL A 163 -2.99 -14.89 2.25
CA VAL A 163 -3.79 -13.67 2.20
C VAL A 163 -3.03 -12.48 2.77
N SER A 164 -3.10 -11.34 2.09
CA SER A 164 -2.58 -10.04 2.54
C SER A 164 -3.72 -9.04 2.53
N PHE A 165 -4.10 -8.57 3.72
CA PHE A 165 -5.21 -7.65 3.92
C PHE A 165 -4.70 -6.33 4.48
N THR A 166 -5.22 -5.23 3.94
CA THR A 166 -5.07 -3.91 4.56
C THR A 166 -6.46 -3.30 4.75
N GLY A 167 -6.76 -2.82 5.95
CA GLY A 167 -8.06 -2.22 6.25
C GLY A 167 -8.42 -2.20 7.74
N PHE A 168 -9.70 -2.21 8.05
CA PHE A 168 -10.17 -2.14 9.44
C PHE A 168 -9.76 -3.35 10.27
N THR A 169 -9.38 -3.12 11.53
CA THR A 169 -8.99 -4.16 12.50
C THR A 169 -10.07 -5.23 12.66
N GLU A 170 -11.34 -4.83 12.75
CA GLU A 170 -12.48 -5.76 12.85
C GLU A 170 -12.60 -6.70 11.65
N VAL A 171 -12.28 -6.23 10.45
CA VAL A 171 -12.25 -7.06 9.24
C VAL A 171 -11.00 -7.92 9.21
N GLY A 172 -9.86 -7.41 9.69
CA GLY A 172 -8.63 -8.20 9.87
C GLY A 172 -8.84 -9.44 10.74
N HIS A 173 -9.61 -9.33 11.82
CA HIS A 173 -10.01 -10.48 12.62
C HIS A 173 -10.78 -11.53 11.80
N LYS A 174 -11.74 -11.10 10.98
CA LYS A 174 -12.52 -12.00 10.10
C LYS A 174 -11.63 -12.69 9.06
N VAL A 175 -10.66 -11.97 8.48
CA VAL A 175 -9.70 -12.55 7.54
C VAL A 175 -8.84 -13.62 8.22
N MET A 176 -8.36 -13.34 9.44
CA MET A 176 -7.56 -14.31 10.19
C MET A 176 -8.38 -15.55 10.59
N GLN A 177 -9.65 -15.37 11.00
CA GLN A 177 -10.57 -16.46 11.28
C GLN A 177 -10.82 -17.32 10.04
N ALA A 178 -11.13 -16.69 8.90
CA ALA A 178 -11.38 -17.40 7.64
C ALA A 178 -10.16 -18.21 7.18
N ALA A 179 -8.95 -17.66 7.33
CA ALA A 179 -7.71 -18.39 7.05
C ALA A 179 -7.55 -19.60 7.99
N ALA A 180 -7.82 -19.42 9.29
CA ALA A 180 -7.73 -20.49 10.29
C ALA A 180 -8.72 -21.63 10.04
N THR A 181 -9.95 -21.32 9.63
CA THR A 181 -11.01 -22.32 9.41
C THR A 181 -11.00 -22.96 8.02
N SER A 182 -10.20 -22.45 7.08
CA SER A 182 -10.10 -22.99 5.73
C SER A 182 -8.89 -23.92 5.59
N ASN A 183 -7.76 -23.38 5.13
CA ASN A 183 -6.57 -24.15 4.76
C ASN A 183 -5.32 -23.73 5.56
N LEU A 184 -5.47 -22.97 6.65
CA LEU A 184 -4.37 -22.42 7.44
C LEU A 184 -3.38 -21.58 6.63
N LYS A 185 -3.85 -20.95 5.54
CA LYS A 185 -3.03 -20.04 4.70
C LYS A 185 -2.36 -18.96 5.55
N GLN A 186 -1.16 -18.56 5.13
CA GLN A 186 -0.45 -17.48 5.82
C GLN A 186 -1.22 -16.16 5.70
N VAL A 187 -1.22 -15.37 6.77
CA VAL A 187 -1.94 -14.09 6.84
C VAL A 187 -0.94 -12.95 7.11
N SER A 188 -1.06 -11.86 6.37
CA SER A 188 -0.44 -10.57 6.70
C SER A 188 -1.53 -9.50 6.81
N LEU A 189 -1.53 -8.74 7.90
CA LEU A 189 -2.53 -7.72 8.19
C LEU A 189 -1.83 -6.37 8.42
N GLU A 190 -2.27 -5.36 7.68
CA GLU A 190 -1.94 -3.95 7.93
C GLU A 190 -3.24 -3.23 8.34
N LEU A 191 -3.32 -2.77 9.58
CA LEU A 191 -4.59 -2.37 10.19
C LEU A 191 -4.55 -0.90 10.65
N GLY A 192 -5.68 -0.43 11.20
CA GLY A 192 -5.79 0.93 11.72
C GLY A 192 -4.91 1.16 12.96
N GLY A 193 -4.49 2.41 13.15
CA GLY A 193 -3.70 2.86 14.28
C GLY A 193 -4.29 4.07 14.99
N LYS A 194 -3.67 4.44 16.12
CA LYS A 194 -3.91 5.69 16.84
C LYS A 194 -2.56 6.31 17.23
N SER A 195 -1.74 6.57 16.22
CA SER A 195 -0.33 6.92 16.38
C SER A 195 -0.14 8.21 17.18
N PRO A 196 0.72 8.21 18.22
CA PRO A 196 1.07 9.42 18.94
C PRO A 196 2.18 10.20 18.23
N LEU A 197 2.09 11.53 18.27
CA LEU A 197 3.19 12.46 18.02
C LEU A 197 3.55 13.12 19.36
N LEU A 198 4.81 13.03 19.78
CA LEU A 198 5.30 13.61 21.03
C LEU A 198 6.13 14.86 20.71
N ILE A 199 5.80 15.99 21.32
CA ILE A 199 6.48 17.27 21.15
C ILE A 199 7.01 17.71 22.52
N PHE A 200 8.34 17.72 22.65
CA PHE A 200 9.05 18.16 23.86
C PHE A 200 9.29 19.68 23.84
N ASP A 201 9.57 20.27 24.99
CA ASP A 201 9.70 21.73 25.18
C ASP A 201 10.92 22.36 24.48
N ASP A 202 11.88 21.55 24.05
CA ASP A 202 13.02 21.94 23.23
C ASP A 202 12.73 21.90 21.72
N ALA A 203 11.52 21.52 21.31
CA ALA A 203 11.12 21.47 19.91
C ALA A 203 10.86 22.87 19.32
N ASP A 204 11.16 23.01 18.03
CA ASP A 204 10.71 24.15 17.23
C ASP A 204 9.17 24.08 17.07
N VAL A 205 8.46 25.01 17.72
CA VAL A 205 7.00 25.05 17.75
C VAL A 205 6.38 25.23 16.35
N ASP A 206 6.98 26.04 15.47
CA ASP A 206 6.42 26.28 14.13
C ASP A 206 6.51 25.02 13.28
N LYS A 207 7.68 24.38 13.28
CA LYS A 207 7.91 23.11 12.57
C LYS A 207 7.08 21.96 13.17
N ALA A 208 6.97 21.90 14.49
CA ALA A 208 6.19 20.87 15.16
C ALA A 208 4.70 20.99 14.82
N ALA A 209 4.17 22.22 14.73
CA ALA A 209 2.80 22.46 14.28
C ALA A 209 2.58 22.04 12.81
N ASP A 210 3.53 22.36 11.90
CA ASP A 210 3.44 21.92 10.50
C ASP A 210 3.43 20.39 10.36
N LEU A 211 4.33 19.71 11.07
CA LEU A 211 4.41 18.25 11.06
C LEU A 211 3.17 17.59 11.67
N ALA A 212 2.63 18.17 12.74
CA ALA A 212 1.41 17.69 13.38
C ALA A 212 0.20 17.82 12.43
N LEU A 213 0.04 18.97 11.76
CA LEU A 213 -1.02 19.16 10.77
C LEU A 213 -0.85 18.24 9.57
N LEU A 214 0.35 18.14 9.00
CA LEU A 214 0.63 17.22 7.92
C LEU A 214 0.29 15.78 8.35
N GLY A 215 0.71 15.37 9.55
CA GLY A 215 0.52 14.03 10.08
C GLY A 215 -0.95 13.62 10.27
N ILE A 216 -1.89 14.55 10.35
CA ILE A 216 -3.32 14.26 10.54
C ILE A 216 -4.22 14.72 9.39
N LEU A 217 -3.84 15.76 8.64
CA LEU A 217 -4.65 16.30 7.55
C LEU A 217 -4.22 15.77 6.18
N SER A 218 -3.01 15.22 6.04
CA SER A 218 -2.63 14.51 4.82
C SER A 218 -3.68 13.45 4.48
N ASN A 219 -4.05 13.39 3.21
CA ASN A 219 -5.09 12.51 2.71
C ASN A 219 -6.38 12.53 3.57
N LYS A 220 -6.85 13.73 3.96
CA LYS A 220 -8.06 13.93 4.79
C LYS A 220 -8.05 13.16 6.11
N GLY A 221 -6.86 12.80 6.61
CA GLY A 221 -6.71 11.96 7.80
C GLY A 221 -7.06 10.49 7.58
N GLU A 222 -7.32 10.09 6.35
CA GLU A 222 -7.60 8.72 5.92
C GLU A 222 -6.28 7.96 5.76
N ILE A 223 -5.49 7.93 6.84
CA ILE A 223 -4.17 7.29 6.89
C ILE A 223 -4.10 6.41 8.13
N CYS A 224 -3.82 5.12 7.96
CA CYS A 224 -3.76 4.17 9.08
C CYS A 224 -2.75 4.56 10.16
N VAL A 225 -1.66 5.23 9.75
CA VAL A 225 -0.57 5.69 10.62
C VAL A 225 -0.66 7.16 11.01
N ALA A 226 -1.79 7.83 10.75
CA ALA A 226 -1.97 9.26 11.05
C ALA A 226 -1.60 9.61 12.49
N GLY A 227 -0.91 10.75 12.67
CA GLY A 227 -0.51 11.36 13.95
C GLY A 227 -1.71 11.90 14.74
N SER A 228 -2.67 11.04 15.02
CA SER A 228 -4.00 11.39 15.51
C SER A 228 -4.08 11.69 17.01
N ARG A 229 -2.96 11.60 17.73
CA ARG A 229 -2.81 12.07 19.10
C ARG A 229 -1.53 12.88 19.20
N VAL A 230 -1.64 14.18 19.41
CA VAL A 230 -0.48 15.06 19.61
C VAL A 230 -0.35 15.30 21.11
N TYR A 231 0.75 14.84 21.70
CA TYR A 231 1.11 15.09 23.09
C TYR A 231 2.20 16.15 23.11
N VAL A 232 1.99 17.20 23.90
CA VAL A 232 2.89 18.34 24.00
C VAL A 232 3.30 18.52 25.46
N GLN A 233 4.58 18.72 25.70
CA GLN A 233 5.10 19.02 27.04
C GLN A 233 4.58 20.39 27.52
N GLU A 234 4.20 20.45 28.80
CA GLU A 234 3.44 21.55 29.41
C GLU A 234 4.02 22.95 29.12
N GLY A 235 5.35 23.08 29.08
CA GLY A 235 6.04 24.37 28.89
C GLY A 235 5.76 25.07 27.56
N ILE A 236 5.34 24.35 26.51
CA ILE A 236 5.04 24.91 25.18
C ILE A 236 3.61 24.56 24.69
N TYR A 237 2.77 23.98 25.56
CA TYR A 237 1.45 23.45 25.17
C TYR A 237 0.55 24.51 24.52
N ASP A 238 0.33 25.63 25.22
CA ASP A 238 -0.57 26.69 24.74
C ASP A 238 -0.05 27.32 23.43
N GLU A 239 1.26 27.44 23.29
CA GLU A 239 1.88 27.97 22.07
C GLU A 239 1.65 27.04 20.88
N VAL A 240 1.87 25.73 21.06
CA VAL A 240 1.62 24.73 20.02
C VAL A 240 0.13 24.68 19.65
N VAL A 241 -0.78 24.70 20.62
CA VAL A 241 -2.24 24.69 20.35
C VAL A 241 -2.65 25.91 19.53
N LYS A 242 -2.22 27.10 19.95
CA LYS A 242 -2.50 28.34 19.21
C LYS A 242 -1.97 28.26 17.78
N LYS A 243 -0.73 27.78 17.63
CA LYS A 243 -0.07 27.66 16.31
C LYS A 243 -0.77 26.68 15.38
N LEU A 244 -1.21 25.54 15.92
CA LEU A 244 -2.01 24.55 15.19
C LEU A 244 -3.32 25.14 14.69
N GLU A 245 -4.04 25.88 15.56
CA GLU A 245 -5.30 26.51 15.19
C GLU A 245 -5.11 27.55 14.06
N GLU A 246 -4.10 28.41 14.19
CA GLU A 246 -3.75 29.42 13.18
C GLU A 246 -3.43 28.78 11.82
N LYS A 247 -2.57 27.76 11.81
CA LYS A 247 -2.16 27.08 10.57
C LYS A 247 -3.31 26.25 9.98
N ALA A 248 -4.12 25.57 10.79
CA ALA A 248 -5.25 24.76 10.32
C ALA A 248 -6.30 25.60 9.59
N LYS A 249 -6.60 26.82 10.07
CA LYS A 249 -7.56 27.74 9.41
C LYS A 249 -7.15 28.16 8.01
N ASN A 250 -5.87 28.04 7.65
CA ASN A 250 -5.35 28.41 6.34
C ASN A 250 -5.34 27.25 5.33
N TRP A 251 -5.74 26.03 5.73
CA TRP A 251 -5.82 24.90 4.81
C TRP A 251 -6.97 25.07 3.83
N VAL A 252 -6.66 24.98 2.54
CA VAL A 252 -7.64 25.13 1.46
C VAL A 252 -8.33 23.79 1.19
N VAL A 253 -9.62 23.70 1.56
CA VAL A 253 -10.50 22.58 1.21
C VAL A 253 -11.18 22.88 -0.12
N GLY A 254 -11.16 21.95 -1.08
CA GLY A 254 -11.73 22.22 -2.40
C GLY A 254 -11.79 21.02 -3.33
N ASP A 255 -12.00 21.32 -4.61
CA ASP A 255 -11.95 20.33 -5.68
C ASP A 255 -10.55 19.68 -5.73
N PRO A 256 -10.43 18.35 -5.65
CA PRO A 256 -9.12 17.70 -5.65
C PRO A 256 -8.35 17.83 -6.99
N PHE A 257 -8.99 18.32 -8.06
CA PHE A 257 -8.31 18.72 -9.30
C PHE A 257 -7.80 20.16 -9.30
N ASP A 258 -8.27 21.02 -8.38
CA ASP A 258 -7.75 22.38 -8.26
C ASP A 258 -6.34 22.33 -7.65
N PRO A 259 -5.29 22.84 -8.34
CA PRO A 259 -3.93 22.86 -7.82
C PRO A 259 -3.77 23.69 -6.54
N LYS A 260 -4.76 24.51 -6.16
CA LYS A 260 -4.78 25.27 -4.90
C LYS A 260 -5.35 24.48 -3.73
N SER A 261 -6.06 23.38 -3.98
CA SER A 261 -6.61 22.54 -2.93
C SER A 261 -5.50 21.82 -2.18
N GLN A 262 -5.56 21.90 -0.85
CA GLN A 262 -4.68 21.16 0.06
C GLN A 262 -5.42 20.00 0.74
N LEU A 263 -6.75 19.98 0.64
CA LEU A 263 -7.60 18.92 1.16
C LEU A 263 -8.77 18.69 0.20
N GLY A 264 -8.94 17.44 -0.26
CA GLY A 264 -10.13 17.01 -0.99
C GLY A 264 -11.29 16.67 -0.03
N PRO A 265 -12.48 16.34 -0.57
CA PRO A 265 -13.62 15.86 0.22
C PRO A 265 -13.40 14.45 0.77
#